data_AF-A0A060C3T5-F1
#
_entry.id   AF-A0A060C3T5-F1
#
_cell.length_a   1.000
_cell.length_b   1.000
_cell.length_c   1.000
_cell.angle_alpha   90.00
_cell.angle_beta   90.00
_cell.angle_gamma   90.00
#
_symmetry.space_group_name_H-M   'P 1'
#
loop_
_entity.id
_entity.type
_entity.pdbx_description
1 polymer ?
#
loop_
_entity_poly.entity_id
_entity_poly.type
_entity_poly.pdbx_seq_one_letter_code
_entity_poly.pdbx_strand_id
1 'polypeptide(L)'
;MIGYDVANLYRLSTRPTGTLDDFDELVAQAHNRGIRIVLDMVLNHTSTEHAWFREALNKESPYRQFYIWRDGEPTTPPNNWRSKFGGNAWQWHAASEQYYLHLFAVEQADLNWEN
;
A
#
# COMPACT_ATOMS: atom_id res chain seq x y z
N MET A 1 -4.30 9.70 8.65
CA MET A 1 -3.06 9.36 7.93
C MET A 1 -2.90 10.23 6.69
N ILE A 2 -1.64 10.52 6.34
CA ILE A 2 -1.20 11.22 5.13
C ILE A 2 -1.43 10.28 3.93
N GLY A 3 -1.93 10.77 2.80
CA GLY A 3 -2.54 10.00 1.70
C GLY A 3 -1.63 9.11 0.83
N TYR A 4 -0.60 8.49 1.42
CA TYR A 4 0.32 7.56 0.75
C TYR A 4 0.01 6.08 1.08
N ASP A 5 -1.02 5.83 1.89
CA ASP A 5 -1.68 4.54 2.06
C ASP A 5 -2.76 4.43 0.96
N VAL A 6 -2.40 3.84 -0.19
CA VAL A 6 -3.27 3.78 -1.37
C VAL A 6 -4.11 2.50 -1.36
N ALA A 7 -5.42 2.65 -1.17
CA ALA A 7 -6.39 1.54 -1.24
C ALA A 7 -6.93 1.27 -2.65
N ASN A 8 -6.81 2.24 -3.58
CA ASN A 8 -7.20 2.08 -4.98
C ASN A 8 -6.46 3.12 -5.85
N LEU A 9 -5.65 2.66 -6.81
CA LEU A 9 -4.89 3.52 -7.72
C LEU A 9 -5.75 4.23 -8.78
N TYR A 10 -6.97 3.76 -9.03
CA TYR A 10 -7.88 4.28 -10.07
C TYR A 10 -8.97 5.19 -9.52
N ARG A 11 -8.94 5.53 -8.24
CA ARG A 11 -9.93 6.40 -7.61
C ARG A 11 -9.24 7.56 -6.92
N LEU A 12 -9.88 8.72 -6.97
CA LEU A 12 -9.49 9.82 -6.10
C LEU A 12 -9.78 9.45 -4.64
N SER A 13 -8.93 9.99 -3.77
CA SER A 13 -9.08 9.87 -2.33
C SER A 13 -10.47 10.36 -1.89
N THR A 14 -11.05 9.69 -0.89
CA THR A 14 -12.34 10.07 -0.29
C THR A 14 -12.27 11.32 0.59
N ARG A 15 -11.07 11.89 0.78
CA ARG A 15 -10.87 13.24 1.35
C ARG A 15 -11.39 14.31 0.37
N PRO A 16 -11.61 15.57 0.81
CA PRO A 16 -12.09 16.62 -0.08
C PRO A 16 -11.00 17.02 -1.08
N THR A 17 -10.83 16.23 -2.14
CA THR A 17 -9.91 16.47 -3.26
C THR A 17 -10.65 16.58 -4.60
N GLY A 18 -11.99 16.55 -4.58
CA GLY A 18 -12.84 16.60 -5.76
C GLY A 18 -13.17 15.22 -6.34
N THR A 19 -13.72 15.22 -7.54
CA THR A 19 -14.17 14.07 -8.34
C THR A 19 -13.21 13.84 -9.52
N LEU A 20 -13.34 12.69 -10.20
CA LEU A 20 -12.52 12.41 -11.39
C LEU A 20 -12.81 13.42 -12.50
N ASP A 21 -14.06 13.87 -12.62
CA ASP A 21 -14.45 14.93 -13.54
C ASP A 21 -13.72 16.25 -13.22
N ASP A 22 -13.55 16.59 -11.94
CA ASP A 22 -12.76 17.77 -11.54
C ASP A 22 -11.28 17.62 -11.92
N PHE A 23 -10.74 16.40 -11.85
CA PHE A 23 -9.36 16.12 -12.26
C PHE A 23 -9.20 16.21 -13.79
N ASP A 24 -10.17 15.69 -14.57
CA ASP A 24 -10.17 15.80 -16.03
C ASP A 24 -10.24 17.26 -16.48
N GLU A 25 -11.07 18.08 -15.83
CA GLU A 25 -11.14 19.52 -16.08
C GLU A 25 -9.80 20.22 -15.75
N LEU A 26 -9.18 19.88 -14.61
CA LEU A 26 -7.85 20.39 -14.25
C LEU A 26 -6.82 20.08 -15.33
N VAL A 27 -6.79 18.84 -15.84
CA VAL A 27 -5.87 18.39 -16.89
C VAL A 27 -6.10 19.17 -18.18
N ALA A 28 -7.36 19.30 -18.62
CA ALA A 28 -7.71 20.04 -19.83
C ALA A 28 -7.27 21.50 -19.74
N GLN A 29 -7.56 22.17 -18.62
CA GLN A 29 -7.20 23.58 -18.41
C GLN A 29 -5.69 23.79 -18.31
N ALA A 30 -4.95 22.88 -17.69
CA ALA A 30 -3.49 22.94 -17.62
C ALA A 30 -2.87 22.84 -19.02
N HIS A 31 -3.29 21.87 -19.83
CA HIS A 31 -2.79 21.69 -21.19
C HIS A 31 -3.09 22.89 -22.11
N ASN A 32 -4.28 23.47 -22.00
CA ASN A 32 -4.64 24.71 -22.73
C ASN A 32 -3.70 25.89 -22.42
N ARG A 33 -3.00 25.85 -21.28
CA ARG A 33 -2.04 26.86 -20.83
C ARG A 33 -0.58 26.45 -21.06
N GLY A 34 -0.34 25.33 -21.74
CA GLY A 34 1.01 24.79 -21.94
C GLY A 34 1.66 24.24 -20.68
N ILE A 35 0.88 23.98 -19.62
CA ILE A 35 1.35 23.41 -18.36
C ILE A 35 1.27 21.88 -18.45
N ARG A 36 2.30 21.18 -17.95
CA ARG A 36 2.30 19.73 -17.81
C ARG A 36 2.01 19.34 -16.37
N ILE A 37 1.26 18.26 -16.18
CA ILE A 37 0.94 17.70 -14.86
C ILE A 37 1.81 16.47 -14.63
N VAL A 38 2.39 16.38 -13.43
CA VAL A 38 3.12 15.21 -12.93
C VAL A 38 2.40 14.74 -11.67
N LEU A 39 2.21 13.43 -11.54
CA LEU A 39 1.57 12.80 -10.39
C LEU A 39 2.59 11.97 -9.63
N ASP A 40 2.43 11.92 -8.32
CA ASP A 40 3.15 10.97 -7.47
C ASP A 40 2.59 9.56 -7.68
N MET A 41 3.47 8.58 -7.86
CA MET A 41 3.11 7.18 -7.94
C MET A 41 3.72 6.42 -6.76
N VAL A 42 2.86 5.93 -5.88
CA VAL A 42 3.27 5.11 -4.73
C VAL A 42 3.18 3.64 -5.12
N LEU A 43 4.32 3.04 -5.47
CA LEU A 43 4.35 1.65 -5.93
C LEU A 43 5.12 0.72 -4.97
N ASN A 44 5.62 1.25 -3.84
CA ASN A 44 6.33 0.43 -2.86
C ASN A 44 5.37 -0.41 -2.00
N HIS A 45 4.21 0.13 -1.67
CA HIS A 45 3.25 -0.47 -0.75
C HIS A 45 1.82 -0.10 -1.16
N THR A 46 0.86 -0.86 -0.67
CA THR A 46 -0.56 -0.52 -0.73
C THR A 46 -1.16 -0.47 0.67
N SER A 47 -2.39 0.03 0.76
CA SER A 47 -3.19 -0.15 1.96
C SER A 47 -3.36 -1.61 2.35
N THR A 48 -3.44 -1.89 3.65
CA THR A 48 -3.99 -3.16 4.14
C THR A 48 -5.50 -3.30 3.84
N GLU A 49 -6.17 -2.20 3.46
CA GLU A 49 -7.54 -2.22 2.95
C GLU A 49 -7.60 -2.44 1.42
N HIS A 50 -6.46 -2.48 0.73
CA HIS A 50 -6.41 -2.73 -0.72
C HIS A 50 -6.93 -4.14 -1.01
N ALA A 51 -7.71 -4.29 -2.09
CA ALA A 51 -8.32 -5.57 -2.46
C ALA A 51 -7.27 -6.70 -2.58
N TRP A 52 -6.11 -6.41 -3.16
CA TRP A 52 -5.01 -7.37 -3.22
C TRP A 52 -4.52 -7.81 -1.85
N PHE A 53 -4.34 -6.90 -0.89
CA PHE A 53 -3.88 -7.28 0.45
C PHE A 53 -4.94 -8.10 1.19
N ARG A 54 -6.22 -7.70 1.07
CA ARG A 54 -7.36 -8.44 1.63
C ARG A 54 -7.41 -9.87 1.10
N GLU A 55 -7.27 -10.05 -0.21
CA GLU A 55 -7.18 -11.37 -0.84
C GLU A 55 -5.93 -12.14 -0.38
N ALA A 56 -4.80 -11.45 -0.27
CA ALA A 56 -3.54 -12.03 0.17
C ALA A 56 -3.55 -12.50 1.62
N LEU A 57 -4.55 -12.16 2.45
CA LEU A 57 -4.70 -12.73 3.81
C LEU A 57 -4.94 -14.24 3.77
N ASN A 58 -5.52 -14.76 2.68
CA ASN A 58 -5.64 -16.19 2.41
C ASN A 58 -4.34 -16.73 1.78
N LYS A 59 -3.72 -17.73 2.40
CA LYS A 59 -2.48 -18.37 1.92
C LYS A 59 -2.60 -18.98 0.53
N GLU A 60 -3.79 -19.46 0.18
CA GLU A 60 -4.07 -20.11 -1.12
C GLU A 60 -4.42 -19.11 -2.22
N SER A 61 -4.53 -17.82 -1.89
CA SER A 61 -4.89 -16.80 -2.88
C SER A 61 -3.75 -16.57 -3.88
N PRO A 62 -4.04 -16.42 -5.19
CA PRO A 62 -3.04 -16.03 -6.17
C PRO A 62 -2.43 -14.64 -5.87
N TYR A 63 -3.11 -13.81 -5.07
CA TYR A 63 -2.59 -12.52 -4.62
C TYR A 63 -1.61 -12.62 -3.45
N ARG A 64 -1.45 -13.80 -2.82
CA ARG A 64 -0.56 -13.99 -1.67
C ARG A 64 0.88 -13.53 -1.98
N GLN A 65 1.35 -13.83 -3.19
CA GLN A 65 2.69 -13.53 -3.67
C GLN A 65 2.95 -12.04 -3.96
N PHE A 66 1.90 -11.20 -4.01
CA PHE A 66 2.04 -9.76 -4.22
C PHE A 66 2.62 -9.03 -3.00
N TYR A 67 2.66 -9.68 -1.84
CA TYR A 67 3.19 -9.11 -0.59
C TYR A 67 4.25 -10.03 0.00
N ILE A 68 5.08 -9.45 0.87
CA ILE A 68 6.19 -10.17 1.48
C ILE A 68 5.73 -10.80 2.79
N TRP A 69 5.55 -12.12 2.78
CA TRP A 69 5.16 -12.93 3.94
C TRP A 69 6.32 -13.80 4.44
N ARG A 70 6.48 -13.92 5.76
CA ARG A 70 7.51 -14.78 6.37
C ARG A 70 6.98 -15.51 7.60
N ASP A 71 7.49 -16.71 7.81
CA ASP A 71 7.22 -17.49 9.01
C ASP A 71 7.87 -16.86 10.25
N GLY A 72 7.29 -17.12 11.41
CA GLY A 72 7.78 -16.67 12.71
C GLY A 72 6.82 -17.06 13.83
N GLU A 73 7.11 -16.61 15.04
CA GLU A 73 6.24 -16.78 16.22
C GLU A 73 5.72 -15.41 16.65
N PRO A 74 4.55 -15.27 17.29
CA PRO A 74 3.94 -13.97 17.61
C PRO A 74 4.86 -12.94 18.31
N THR A 75 5.88 -13.42 19.03
CA THR A 75 6.85 -12.60 19.77
C THR A 75 8.25 -12.58 19.14
N THR A 76 8.48 -13.37 18.09
CA THR A 76 9.78 -13.54 17.43
C THR A 76 9.65 -13.24 15.94
N PRO A 77 9.86 -11.98 15.52
CA PRO A 77 9.80 -11.59 14.12
C PRO A 77 10.95 -12.21 13.30
N PRO A 78 10.82 -12.29 11.96
CA PRO A 78 11.81 -12.93 11.08
C PRO A 78 13.22 -12.36 11.22
N ASN A 79 13.33 -11.05 11.52
CA ASN A 79 14.58 -10.37 11.79
C ASN A 79 14.34 -9.09 12.62
N ASN A 80 15.40 -8.31 12.84
CA ASN A 80 15.39 -7.07 13.62
C ASN A 80 15.14 -5.79 12.80
N TRP A 81 14.57 -5.90 11.58
CA TRP A 81 14.29 -4.74 10.74
C TRP A 81 13.31 -3.79 11.43
N ARG A 82 13.54 -2.49 11.22
CA ARG A 82 12.75 -1.41 11.83
C ARG A 82 11.98 -0.65 10.77
N SER A 83 10.72 -0.35 11.08
CA SER A 83 9.92 0.57 10.27
C SER A 83 10.53 1.98 10.33
N LYS A 84 10.39 2.73 9.24
CA LYS A 84 10.75 4.15 9.16
C LYS A 84 9.94 5.02 10.11
N PHE A 85 8.77 4.56 10.56
CA PHE A 85 7.93 5.24 11.54
C PHE A 85 8.09 4.70 12.97
N GLY A 86 9.08 3.84 13.19
CA GLY A 86 9.39 3.27 14.50
C GLY A 86 8.71 1.92 14.75
N GLY A 87 9.25 1.16 15.70
CA GLY A 87 8.84 -0.23 15.93
C GLY A 87 9.49 -1.23 14.96
N ASN A 88 9.02 -2.47 15.01
CA ASN A 88 9.46 -3.53 14.10
C ASN A 88 8.78 -3.33 12.72
N ALA A 89 9.45 -3.75 11.64
CA ALA A 89 8.90 -3.69 10.28
C ALA A 89 8.01 -4.89 9.93
N TRP A 90 7.87 -5.86 10.83
CA TRP A 90 7.08 -7.06 10.63
C TRP A 90 5.85 -7.02 11.52
N GLN A 91 4.67 -7.13 10.90
CA GLN A 91 3.41 -7.23 11.62
C GLN A 91 2.89 -8.66 11.61
N TRP A 92 2.64 -9.22 12.79
CA TRP A 92 2.07 -10.55 12.95
C TRP A 92 0.61 -10.58 12.47
N HIS A 93 0.27 -11.58 11.66
CA HIS A 93 -1.09 -11.88 11.23
C HIS A 93 -1.49 -13.28 11.74
N ALA A 94 -2.28 -13.30 12.82
CA ALA A 94 -2.59 -14.52 13.57
C ALA A 94 -3.30 -15.58 12.72
N ALA A 95 -4.24 -15.20 11.85
CA ALA A 95 -5.00 -16.17 11.07
C ALA A 95 -4.14 -16.95 10.06
N SER A 96 -3.05 -16.35 9.58
CA SER A 96 -2.08 -17.04 8.71
C SER A 96 -0.84 -17.49 9.46
N GLU A 97 -0.71 -17.24 10.76
CA GLU A 97 0.49 -17.53 11.56
C GLU A 97 1.79 -17.08 10.87
N GLN A 98 1.75 -15.90 10.25
CA GLN A 98 2.87 -15.35 9.49
C GLN A 98 2.96 -13.85 9.71
N TYR A 99 4.14 -13.32 9.48
CA TYR A 99 4.39 -11.89 9.42
C TYR A 99 4.24 -11.37 7.99
N TYR A 100 3.73 -10.15 7.83
CA TYR A 100 3.90 -9.38 6.59
C TYR A 100 4.84 -8.20 6.83
N LEU A 101 5.55 -7.79 5.77
CA LEU A 101 6.46 -6.65 5.81
C LEU A 101 5.69 -5.32 5.66
N HIS A 102 6.03 -4.35 6.49
CA HIS A 102 5.68 -2.95 6.34
C HIS A 102 6.89 -2.07 6.70
N LEU A 103 7.50 -1.43 5.70
CA LEU A 103 8.64 -0.54 5.91
C LEU A 103 8.22 0.82 6.47
N PHE A 104 6.93 1.16 6.38
CA PHE A 104 6.34 2.40 6.90
C PHE A 104 5.27 2.09 7.95
N ALA A 105 4.05 2.63 7.81
CA ALA A 105 2.94 2.36 8.73
C ALA A 105 2.49 0.90 8.63
N VAL A 106 1.87 0.37 9.68
CA VAL A 106 1.34 -1.02 9.69
C VAL A 106 0.30 -1.20 8.59
N GLU A 107 -0.46 -0.16 8.29
CA GLU A 107 -1.47 -0.11 7.24
C GLU A 107 -0.87 -0.03 5.82
N GLN A 108 0.46 0.11 5.68
CA GLN A 108 1.17 0.19 4.40
C GLN A 108 1.97 -1.09 4.14
N ALA A 109 1.30 -2.13 3.65
CA ALA A 109 1.92 -3.41 3.36
C ALA A 109 2.78 -3.35 2.09
N ASP A 110 4.04 -3.77 2.21
CA ASP A 110 5.02 -3.70 1.12
C ASP A 110 4.73 -4.73 0.02
N LEU A 111 4.74 -4.24 -1.22
CA LEU A 111 4.60 -5.08 -2.41
C LEU A 111 5.89 -5.88 -2.64
N ASN A 112 5.72 -7.12 -3.09
CA ASN A 112 6.82 -7.99 -3.47
C ASN A 112 7.20 -7.77 -4.94
N TRP A 113 8.25 -6.98 -5.16
CA TRP A 113 8.77 -6.69 -6.50
C TRP A 113 9.57 -7.82 -7.15
N GLU A 114 9.84 -8.91 -6.43
CA GLU A 114 10.49 -10.11 -6.98
C GLU A 114 9.49 -11.09 -7.64
N ASN A 115 8.20 -10.82 -7.53
CA ASN A 115 7.15 -11.59 -8.18
C ASN A 115 7.04 -11.29 -9.68
#